data_AF-A0A293M7L7-F1
#
_entry.id   AF-A0A293M7L7-F1
#
_cell.length_a   1.000
_cell.length_b   1.000
_cell.length_c   1.000
_cell.angle_alpha   90.00
_cell.angle_beta   90.00
_cell.angle_gamma   90.00
#
_symmetry.space_group_name_H-M   'P 1'
#
loop_
_entity.id
_entity.type
_entity.pdbx_description
1 polymer ?
#
loop_
_entity_poly.entity_id
_entity_poly.type
_entity_poly.pdbx_seq_one_letter_code
_entity_poly.pdbx_strand_id
1 'polypeptide(L)'
;MVHYGHSCLVPVDQMDGLKMLYIFVDIRMDVLHLIETVKHNWLPPTSLAFVSTIQFVSTIQAVVSDLKADGYNASTPQIRPLSPGEILGCTSPKLTGVDAIIYVGDGRFHLESIMIANPEVKAYRYNPYDKTITEEFYDHPKMAAVRREAIHKASTAGTFGVILGTLGRQGNPVVMRRLQQQVTEKLNRSVVCVLLSEVFPSKLDLFADVDAWVQTSCPRLSIDWGLAFSKPVLTPYEASVVVGDVQWQERYPMDFYAKESLGPWTPNHKPNSASKPPKKNCQDCQCVK
;
A
#
# COMPACT_ATOMS: atom_id res chain seq x y z
N MET A 1 -14.37 14.27 16.19
CA MET A 1 -12.90 14.12 16.04
C MET A 1 -12.46 14.95 14.85
N VAL A 2 -11.36 15.70 14.98
CA VAL A 2 -10.75 16.43 13.86
C VAL A 2 -9.41 15.76 13.55
N HIS A 3 -9.24 15.29 12.32
CA HIS A 3 -8.08 14.52 11.88
C HIS A 3 -7.28 15.33 10.85
N TYR A 4 -6.07 15.73 11.20
CA TYR A 4 -5.23 16.59 10.36
C TYR A 4 -4.22 15.77 9.55
N GLY A 5 -3.91 16.26 8.35
CA GLY A 5 -2.70 15.90 7.62
C GLY A 5 -2.74 14.57 6.85
N HIS A 6 -3.84 13.83 6.87
CA HIS A 6 -3.96 12.57 6.12
C HIS A 6 -5.24 12.51 5.28
N SER A 7 -5.16 11.75 4.19
CA SER A 7 -6.31 11.40 3.37
C SER A 7 -7.29 10.49 4.10
N CYS A 8 -8.56 10.64 3.74
CA CYS A 8 -9.65 9.82 4.26
C CYS A 8 -9.63 8.42 3.62
N LEU A 9 -8.84 7.49 4.18
CA LEU A 9 -8.77 6.11 3.68
C LEU A 9 -9.98 5.25 4.06
N VAL A 10 -10.63 5.61 5.16
CA VAL A 10 -11.84 4.94 5.66
C VAL A 10 -13.04 5.82 5.35
N PRO A 11 -14.06 5.33 4.65
CA PRO A 11 -15.27 6.10 4.38
C PRO A 11 -15.89 6.64 5.69
N VAL A 12 -16.20 7.94 5.72
CA VAL A 12 -16.68 8.63 6.94
C VAL A 12 -18.02 8.08 7.44
N ASP A 13 -18.83 7.53 6.53
CA ASP A 13 -20.09 6.85 6.82
C ASP A 13 -19.92 5.53 7.60
N GLN A 14 -18.70 4.99 7.69
CA GLN A 14 -18.38 3.75 8.40
C GLN A 14 -17.81 3.97 9.81
N MET A 15 -17.96 5.17 10.36
CA MET A 15 -17.38 5.60 11.64
C MET A 15 -18.33 5.45 12.85
N ASP A 16 -19.37 4.61 12.76
CA ASP A 16 -20.31 4.22 13.84
C ASP A 16 -20.64 5.34 14.86
N GLY A 17 -21.26 6.42 14.37
CA GLY A 17 -21.72 7.54 15.22
C GLY A 17 -20.66 8.57 15.58
N LEU A 18 -19.38 8.33 15.27
CA LEU A 18 -18.30 9.29 15.46
C LEU A 18 -18.25 10.30 14.30
N LYS A 19 -18.60 11.56 14.59
CA LYS A 19 -18.41 12.66 13.63
C LYS A 19 -16.92 12.91 13.41
N MET A 20 -16.47 12.79 12.17
CA MET A 20 -15.08 12.96 11.73
C MET A 20 -14.97 14.11 10.73
N LEU A 21 -14.05 15.04 10.98
CA LEU A 21 -13.66 16.09 10.03
C LEU A 21 -12.20 15.89 9.65
N TYR A 22 -11.95 15.61 8.38
CA TYR A 22 -10.59 15.54 7.83
C TYR A 22 -10.16 16.93 7.39
N ILE A 23 -9.02 17.39 7.90
CA ILE A 23 -8.39 18.65 7.51
C ILE A 23 -7.11 18.31 6.76
N PHE A 24 -7.14 18.52 5.44
CA PHE A 24 -5.94 18.40 4.63
C PHE A 24 -5.03 19.58 4.90
N VAL A 25 -3.74 19.28 5.06
CA VAL A 25 -2.69 20.27 5.27
C VAL A 25 -1.93 20.36 3.97
N ASP A 26 -1.99 21.52 3.33
CA ASP A 26 -1.28 21.81 2.08
C ASP A 26 0.03 22.52 2.41
N ILE A 27 1.16 21.90 2.09
CA ILE A 27 2.49 22.47 2.33
C ILE A 27 2.93 23.18 1.05
N ARG A 28 3.22 24.48 1.19
CA ARG A 28 3.77 25.29 0.10
C ARG A 28 5.26 25.02 -0.08
N MET A 29 5.70 25.00 -1.33
CA MET A 29 7.11 24.90 -1.71
C MET A 29 7.43 25.82 -2.88
N ASP A 30 8.72 25.97 -3.17
CA ASP A 30 9.21 26.71 -4.34
C ASP A 30 8.96 25.91 -5.64
N VAL A 31 7.83 26.19 -6.28
CA VAL A 31 7.38 25.55 -7.52
C VAL A 31 8.31 25.85 -8.69
N LEU A 32 8.76 27.10 -8.79
CA LEU A 32 9.67 27.52 -9.87
C LEU A 32 10.98 26.75 -9.78
N HIS A 33 11.54 26.62 -8.58
CA HIS A 33 12.76 25.84 -8.39
C HIS A 33 12.60 24.38 -8.82
N LEU A 34 11.48 23.74 -8.48
CA LEU A 34 11.22 22.36 -8.91
C LEU A 34 11.11 22.26 -10.44
N ILE A 35 10.38 23.16 -11.09
CA ILE A 35 10.24 23.18 -12.56
C ILE A 35 11.61 23.35 -13.23
N GLU A 36 12.40 24.32 -12.79
CA GLU A 36 13.74 24.56 -13.37
C GLU A 36 14.71 23.41 -13.07
N THR A 37 14.60 22.78 -11.90
CA THR A 37 15.35 21.55 -11.57
C THR A 37 15.00 20.44 -12.56
N VAL A 38 13.72 20.25 -12.89
CA VAL A 38 13.29 19.25 -13.86
C VAL A 38 13.84 19.57 -15.25
N LYS A 39 13.72 20.82 -15.70
CA LYS A 39 14.24 21.26 -17.01
C LYS A 39 15.75 21.13 -17.13
N HIS A 40 16.47 21.29 -16.04
CA HIS A 40 17.92 21.12 -16.01
C HIS A 40 18.35 19.66 -16.21
N ASN A 41 17.57 18.71 -15.69
CA ASN A 41 17.96 17.29 -15.64
C ASN A 41 17.34 16.44 -16.76
N TRP A 42 16.20 16.86 -17.32
CA TRP A 42 15.49 16.13 -18.38
C TRP A 42 15.10 17.05 -19.52
N LEU A 43 15.18 16.54 -20.75
CA LEU A 43 14.71 17.24 -21.94
C LEU A 43 13.41 16.59 -22.46
N PRO A 44 12.49 17.34 -23.10
CA PRO A 44 11.38 16.75 -23.83
C PRO A 44 11.89 15.81 -24.95
N PRO A 45 11.20 14.69 -25.25
CA PRO A 45 9.86 14.30 -24.77
C PRO A 45 9.85 13.32 -23.58
N THR A 46 10.77 13.43 -22.60
CA THR A 46 10.84 12.51 -21.45
C THR A 46 9.50 12.36 -20.72
N SER A 47 9.12 11.12 -20.41
CA SER A 47 7.92 10.78 -19.65
C SER A 47 8.19 10.74 -18.14
N LEU A 48 7.56 11.64 -17.40
CA LEU A 48 7.81 11.86 -15.97
C LEU A 48 6.53 11.62 -15.15
N ALA A 49 6.61 10.74 -14.15
CA ALA A 49 5.53 10.52 -13.19
C ALA A 49 5.82 11.25 -11.87
N PHE A 50 4.98 12.23 -11.54
CA PHE A 50 5.07 12.98 -10.29
C PHE A 50 4.18 12.35 -9.22
N VAL A 51 4.77 12.06 -8.07
CA VAL A 51 4.08 11.50 -6.92
C VAL A 51 4.53 12.15 -5.62
N SER A 52 3.69 12.08 -4.58
CA SER A 52 3.96 12.65 -3.26
C SER A 52 3.01 12.06 -2.22
N THR A 53 3.20 12.42 -0.95
CA THR A 53 2.16 12.37 0.07
C THR A 53 1.09 13.46 -0.15
N ILE A 54 -0.07 13.31 0.49
CA ILE A 54 -1.23 14.20 0.37
C ILE A 54 -0.89 15.69 0.52
N GLN A 55 0.09 16.01 1.36
CA GLN A 55 0.43 17.39 1.71
C GLN A 55 1.00 18.22 0.54
N PHE A 56 1.48 17.59 -0.52
CA PHE A 56 1.99 18.31 -1.71
C PHE A 56 1.23 17.99 -3.00
N VAL A 57 0.15 17.20 -2.94
CA VAL A 57 -0.57 16.73 -4.13
C VAL A 57 -1.08 17.90 -4.99
N SER A 58 -1.60 18.95 -4.36
CA SER A 58 -2.07 20.15 -5.06
C SER A 58 -0.94 20.80 -5.88
N THR A 59 0.25 20.86 -5.30
CA THR A 59 1.41 21.55 -5.86
C THR A 59 2.02 20.75 -7.00
N ILE A 60 2.17 19.43 -6.86
CA ILE A 60 2.69 18.60 -7.95
C ILE A 60 1.73 18.57 -9.16
N GLN A 61 0.43 18.69 -8.95
CA GLN A 61 -0.53 18.80 -10.05
C GLN A 61 -0.37 20.11 -10.83
N ALA A 62 -0.09 21.23 -10.14
CA ALA A 62 0.23 22.50 -10.79
C ALA A 62 1.55 22.41 -11.58
N VAL A 63 2.61 21.87 -10.98
CA VAL A 63 3.92 21.64 -11.63
C VAL A 63 3.76 20.81 -12.90
N VAL A 64 2.97 19.72 -12.85
CA VAL A 64 2.72 18.85 -14.00
C VAL A 64 1.96 19.60 -15.11
N SER A 65 1.05 20.51 -14.77
CA SER A 65 0.36 21.34 -15.75
C SER A 65 1.32 22.28 -16.47
N ASP A 66 2.24 22.92 -15.75
CA ASP A 66 3.21 23.86 -16.32
C ASP A 66 4.24 23.11 -17.19
N LEU A 67 4.77 21.98 -16.71
CA LEU A 67 5.69 21.15 -17.49
C LEU A 67 5.06 20.62 -18.78
N LYS A 68 3.75 20.30 -18.78
CA LYS A 68 3.03 19.93 -20.01
C LYS A 68 2.98 21.07 -21.02
N ALA A 69 2.77 22.31 -20.56
CA ALA A 69 2.80 23.49 -21.42
C ALA A 69 4.19 23.71 -22.05
N ASP A 70 5.25 23.33 -21.32
CA ASP A 70 6.64 23.35 -21.77
C ASP A 70 7.04 22.12 -22.63
N GLY A 71 6.09 21.25 -22.99
CA GLY A 71 6.29 20.13 -23.91
C GLY A 71 6.72 18.80 -23.27
N TYR A 72 6.76 18.70 -21.93
CA TYR A 72 7.06 17.45 -21.23
C TYR A 72 5.86 16.50 -21.22
N ASN A 73 6.14 15.20 -21.28
CA ASN A 73 5.14 14.16 -21.01
C ASN A 73 5.04 13.89 -19.49
N ALA A 74 4.57 14.89 -18.73
CA ALA A 74 4.42 14.78 -17.27
C ALA A 74 3.04 14.22 -16.88
N SER A 75 2.96 13.44 -15.81
CA SER A 75 1.69 12.88 -15.30
C SER A 75 1.66 12.74 -13.78
N THR A 76 0.46 12.73 -13.20
CA THR A 76 0.21 12.37 -11.79
C THR A 76 -0.58 11.05 -11.75
N PRO A 77 0.09 9.88 -11.68
CA PRO A 77 -0.60 8.59 -11.68
C PRO A 77 -1.52 8.46 -10.46
N GLN A 78 -2.59 7.68 -10.57
CA GLN A 78 -3.59 7.51 -9.51
C GLN A 78 -3.84 6.04 -9.21
N ILE A 79 -3.88 5.70 -7.92
CA ILE A 79 -4.41 4.43 -7.41
C ILE A 79 -5.51 4.70 -6.40
N ARG A 80 -6.76 4.40 -6.75
CA ARG A 80 -7.91 4.73 -5.90
C ARG A 80 -7.90 3.90 -4.61
N PRO A 81 -8.25 4.47 -3.44
CA PRO A 81 -8.97 5.75 -3.27
C PRO A 81 -8.09 7.01 -3.21
N LEU A 82 -6.77 6.90 -3.37
CA LEU A 82 -5.86 8.04 -3.26
C LEU A 82 -6.08 9.05 -4.40
N SER A 83 -5.72 10.29 -4.12
CA SER A 83 -5.78 11.41 -5.08
C SER A 83 -4.76 11.23 -6.21
N PRO A 84 -4.94 11.87 -7.38
CA PRO A 84 -3.92 11.83 -8.44
C PRO A 84 -2.57 12.36 -7.93
N GLY A 85 -1.52 11.57 -8.10
CA GLY A 85 -0.17 11.88 -7.60
C GLY A 85 0.04 11.54 -6.11
N GLU A 86 -0.97 11.05 -5.40
CA GLU A 86 -0.84 10.62 -4.02
C GLU A 86 -0.42 9.15 -3.91
N ILE A 87 0.58 8.87 -3.08
CA ILE A 87 0.99 7.51 -2.70
C ILE A 87 1.07 7.35 -1.18
N LEU A 88 0.94 6.10 -0.72
CA LEU A 88 1.16 5.69 0.67
C LEU A 88 2.32 4.71 0.75
N GLY A 89 2.89 4.53 1.94
CA GLY A 89 3.90 3.50 2.19
C GLY A 89 3.45 2.07 1.90
N CYS A 90 2.13 1.83 1.77
CA CYS A 90 1.53 0.53 1.49
C CYS A 90 0.67 0.49 0.23
N THR A 91 0.56 1.59 -0.52
CA THR A 91 -0.31 1.67 -1.71
C THR A 91 0.28 2.64 -2.73
N SER A 92 0.70 2.11 -3.88
CA SER A 92 1.33 2.85 -4.98
C SER A 92 0.84 2.33 -6.35
N PRO A 93 0.69 3.20 -7.36
CA PRO A 93 0.27 2.80 -8.70
C PRO A 93 1.36 1.98 -9.41
N LYS A 94 0.92 1.09 -10.30
CA LYS A 94 1.79 0.48 -11.31
C LYS A 94 1.90 1.44 -12.50
N LEU A 95 3.12 1.66 -12.98
CA LEU A 95 3.45 2.57 -14.06
C LEU A 95 3.76 1.80 -15.34
N THR A 96 3.42 2.43 -16.47
CA THR A 96 3.66 1.91 -17.82
C THR A 96 4.09 3.06 -18.72
N GLY A 97 5.19 2.89 -19.45
CA GLY A 97 5.67 3.91 -20.39
C GLY A 97 6.15 5.21 -19.72
N VAL A 98 6.72 5.10 -18.52
CA VAL A 98 7.29 6.22 -17.76
C VAL A 98 8.81 6.03 -17.67
N ASP A 99 9.58 7.08 -17.95
CA ASP A 99 11.04 7.05 -17.92
C ASP A 99 11.59 7.28 -16.50
N ALA A 100 10.96 8.19 -15.74
CA ALA A 100 11.35 8.48 -14.37
C ALA A 100 10.17 8.84 -13.45
N ILE A 101 10.28 8.43 -12.20
CA ILE A 101 9.46 8.87 -11.08
C ILE A 101 10.14 10.06 -10.42
N ILE A 102 9.40 11.13 -10.20
CA ILE A 102 9.83 12.27 -9.38
C ILE A 102 8.92 12.29 -8.15
N TYR A 103 9.46 11.82 -7.02
CA TYR A 103 8.81 11.94 -5.73
C TYR A 103 9.16 13.28 -5.09
N VAL A 104 8.14 14.03 -4.70
CA VAL A 104 8.31 15.31 -4.01
C VAL A 104 8.02 15.12 -2.53
N GLY A 105 9.01 15.40 -1.69
CA GLY A 105 8.88 15.27 -0.25
C GLY A 105 10.20 14.88 0.43
N ASP A 106 10.18 14.91 1.76
CA ASP A 106 11.25 14.37 2.57
C ASP A 106 11.08 12.87 2.84
N GLY A 107 12.16 12.24 3.28
CA GLY A 107 12.20 10.82 3.60
C GLY A 107 12.07 9.89 2.38
N ARG A 108 12.23 8.60 2.65
CA ARG A 108 12.23 7.55 1.62
C ARG A 108 11.05 6.59 1.74
N PHE A 109 10.34 6.58 2.87
CA PHE A 109 9.29 5.60 3.14
C PHE A 109 8.21 5.54 2.04
N HIS A 110 7.66 6.67 1.62
CA HIS A 110 6.65 6.71 0.56
C HIS A 110 7.26 6.44 -0.83
N LEU A 111 8.43 7.01 -1.11
CA LEU A 111 9.17 6.77 -2.34
C LEU A 111 9.46 5.27 -2.56
N GLU A 112 9.96 4.58 -1.54
CA GLU A 112 10.25 3.15 -1.61
C GLU A 112 9.01 2.33 -1.97
N SER A 113 7.82 2.75 -1.57
CA SER A 113 6.56 2.08 -1.95
C SER A 113 6.35 2.06 -3.46
N ILE A 114 6.57 3.20 -4.13
CA ILE A 114 6.41 3.25 -5.60
C ILE A 114 7.59 2.61 -6.31
N MET A 115 8.79 2.65 -5.75
CA MET A 115 9.94 1.91 -6.26
C MET A 115 9.69 0.40 -6.23
N ILE A 116 9.24 -0.14 -5.08
CA ILE A 116 8.87 -1.56 -4.92
C ILE A 116 7.86 -2.00 -5.97
N ALA A 117 6.85 -1.16 -6.23
CA ALA A 117 5.81 -1.45 -7.23
C ALA A 117 6.31 -1.38 -8.69
N ASN A 118 7.40 -0.64 -8.94
CA ASN A 118 7.90 -0.29 -10.27
C ASN A 118 9.45 -0.41 -10.34
N PRO A 119 10.00 -1.63 -10.20
CA PRO A 119 11.45 -1.84 -10.06
C PRO A 119 12.29 -1.43 -11.28
N GLU A 120 11.65 -1.23 -12.43
CA GLU A 120 12.33 -0.90 -13.69
C GLU A 120 12.33 0.60 -14.00
N VAL A 121 11.63 1.42 -13.22
CA VAL A 121 11.52 2.87 -13.46
C VAL A 121 12.52 3.59 -12.56
N LYS A 122 13.33 4.47 -13.15
CA LYS A 122 14.27 5.30 -12.37
C LYS A 122 13.51 6.19 -11.41
N ALA A 123 14.00 6.33 -10.19
CA ALA A 123 13.31 7.08 -9.14
C ALA A 123 14.19 8.22 -8.63
N TYR A 124 13.60 9.40 -8.53
CA TYR A 124 14.24 10.60 -8.02
C TYR A 124 13.43 11.17 -6.87
N ARG A 125 14.13 11.66 -5.85
CA ARG A 125 13.54 12.39 -4.74
C ARG A 125 13.93 13.85 -4.83
N TYR A 126 12.94 14.72 -4.97
CA TYR A 126 13.10 16.15 -4.76
C TYR A 126 12.66 16.51 -3.33
N ASN A 127 13.60 16.98 -2.53
CA ASN A 127 13.31 17.48 -1.20
C ASN A 127 13.01 18.99 -1.25
N PRO A 128 11.76 19.43 -0.99
CA PRO A 128 11.38 20.83 -1.11
C PRO A 128 12.03 21.73 -0.04
N TYR A 129 12.57 21.17 1.04
CA TYR A 129 13.16 21.95 2.14
C TYR A 129 14.61 22.35 1.86
N ASP A 130 15.43 21.42 1.37
CA ASP A 130 16.84 21.67 1.01
C ASP A 130 17.04 21.94 -0.48
N LYS A 131 15.97 21.85 -1.28
CA LYS A 131 15.94 22.09 -2.73
C LYS A 131 16.88 21.16 -3.51
N THR A 132 17.09 19.94 -3.03
CA THR A 132 17.96 18.96 -3.68
C THR A 132 17.15 17.87 -4.38
N ILE A 133 17.57 17.48 -5.59
CA ILE A 133 17.09 16.27 -6.26
C ILE A 133 18.18 15.19 -6.25
N THR A 134 17.82 13.97 -5.86
CA THR A 134 18.73 12.81 -5.85
C THR A 134 18.11 11.65 -6.59
N GLU A 135 18.91 10.90 -7.35
CA GLU A 135 18.52 9.56 -7.81
C GLU A 135 18.54 8.60 -6.61
N GLU A 136 17.53 7.77 -6.51
CA GLU A 136 17.27 6.91 -5.36
C GLU A 136 17.24 5.45 -5.81
N PHE A 137 17.88 4.58 -5.04
CA PHE A 137 18.01 3.16 -5.36
C PHE A 137 17.37 2.28 -4.29
N TYR A 138 16.78 1.18 -4.71
CA TYR A 138 16.20 0.19 -3.82
C TYR A 138 16.75 -1.20 -4.16
N ASP A 139 17.18 -1.93 -3.14
CA ASP A 139 17.74 -3.26 -3.29
C ASP A 139 16.63 -4.31 -3.47
N HIS A 140 16.04 -4.32 -4.67
CA HIS A 140 14.97 -5.25 -5.04
C HIS A 140 15.38 -6.72 -4.90
N PRO A 141 16.58 -7.17 -5.34
CA PRO A 141 17.01 -8.55 -5.15
C PRO A 141 17.08 -8.95 -3.68
N LYS A 142 17.67 -8.10 -2.82
CA LYS A 142 17.73 -8.38 -1.39
C LYS A 142 16.34 -8.42 -0.76
N MET A 143 15.48 -7.46 -1.05
CA MET A 143 14.11 -7.46 -0.54
C MET A 143 13.39 -8.74 -0.95
N ALA A 144 13.40 -9.09 -2.24
CA ALA A 144 12.75 -10.30 -2.76
C ALA A 144 13.32 -11.58 -2.11
N ALA A 145 14.64 -11.69 -1.95
CA ALA A 145 15.28 -12.82 -1.28
C ALA A 145 14.81 -12.95 0.18
N VAL A 146 14.83 -11.86 0.95
CA VAL A 146 14.37 -11.83 2.35
C VAL A 146 12.90 -12.24 2.46
N ARG A 147 12.04 -11.73 1.57
CA ARG A 147 10.61 -12.05 1.58
C ARG A 147 10.31 -13.49 1.17
N ARG A 148 11.01 -14.00 0.15
CA ARG A 148 10.92 -15.42 -0.26
C ARG A 148 11.38 -16.37 0.83
N GLU A 149 12.44 -16.03 1.55
CA GLU A 149 12.91 -16.82 2.69
C GLU A 149 11.87 -16.84 3.82
N ALA A 150 11.23 -15.70 4.12
CA ALA A 150 10.15 -15.66 5.10
C ALA A 150 8.95 -16.54 4.69
N ILE A 151 8.57 -16.52 3.41
CA ILE A 151 7.54 -17.40 2.84
C ILE A 151 7.96 -18.87 2.97
N HIS A 152 9.20 -19.20 2.62
CA HIS A 152 9.72 -20.56 2.70
C HIS A 152 9.68 -21.10 4.12
N LYS A 153 10.21 -20.34 5.10
CA LYS A 153 10.14 -20.71 6.53
C LYS A 153 8.70 -20.89 7.02
N ALA A 154 7.79 -20.03 6.58
CA ALA A 154 6.38 -20.14 6.95
C ALA A 154 5.68 -21.35 6.30
N SER A 155 6.13 -21.82 5.13
CA SER A 155 5.51 -22.98 4.46
C SER A 155 5.61 -24.29 5.25
N THR A 156 6.58 -24.38 6.16
CA THR A 156 6.79 -25.54 7.05
C THR A 156 6.20 -25.34 8.45
N ALA A 157 5.57 -24.20 8.74
CA ALA A 157 5.00 -23.88 10.04
C ALA A 157 3.84 -24.83 10.43
N GLY A 158 3.81 -25.26 11.69
CA GLY A 158 2.72 -26.06 12.26
C GLY A 158 1.57 -25.19 12.77
N THR A 159 1.91 -24.09 13.45
CA THR A 159 0.96 -23.13 14.01
C THR A 159 1.20 -21.73 13.45
N PHE A 160 0.15 -21.11 12.93
CA PHE A 160 0.17 -19.72 12.48
C PHE A 160 -0.47 -18.80 13.51
N GLY A 161 0.18 -17.67 13.79
CA GLY A 161 -0.41 -16.54 14.47
C GLY A 161 -0.97 -15.54 13.46
N VAL A 162 -2.28 -15.29 13.49
CA VAL A 162 -2.93 -14.29 12.63
C VAL A 162 -3.23 -13.04 13.46
N ILE A 163 -2.55 -11.94 13.13
CA ILE A 163 -2.65 -10.66 13.85
C ILE A 163 -3.70 -9.76 13.18
N LEU A 164 -4.69 -9.34 13.97
CA LEU A 164 -5.61 -8.26 13.64
C LEU A 164 -5.13 -6.95 14.27
N GLY A 165 -4.71 -6.01 13.41
CA GLY A 165 -4.31 -4.67 13.85
C GLY A 165 -5.47 -3.86 14.39
N THR A 166 -5.41 -3.43 15.64
CA THR A 166 -6.47 -2.63 16.29
C THR A 166 -6.16 -1.13 16.36
N LEU A 167 -4.98 -0.71 15.90
CA LEU A 167 -4.65 0.71 15.78
C LEU A 167 -5.40 1.34 14.60
N GLY A 168 -6.32 2.24 14.93
CA GLY A 168 -7.21 2.85 13.94
C GLY A 168 -8.02 1.80 13.17
N ARG A 169 -7.93 1.82 11.85
CA ARG A 169 -8.60 0.89 10.92
C ARG A 169 -7.59 0.12 10.07
N GLN A 170 -6.39 -0.12 10.61
CA GLN A 170 -5.35 -0.86 9.89
C GLN A 170 -5.75 -2.31 9.65
N GLY A 171 -6.26 -3.00 10.68
CA GLY A 171 -6.75 -4.37 10.58
C GLY A 171 -8.05 -4.50 9.79
N ASN A 172 -8.19 -5.63 9.09
CA ASN A 172 -9.41 -5.97 8.37
C ASN A 172 -9.95 -7.35 8.82
N PRO A 173 -11.09 -7.42 9.53
CA PRO A 173 -11.66 -8.68 10.00
C PRO A 173 -12.09 -9.65 8.90
N VAL A 174 -12.37 -9.17 7.68
CA VAL A 174 -12.69 -10.03 6.53
C VAL A 174 -11.42 -10.72 6.05
N VAL A 175 -10.33 -9.96 5.86
CA VAL A 175 -9.01 -10.53 5.49
C VAL A 175 -8.51 -11.49 6.57
N MET A 176 -8.63 -11.14 7.85
CA MET A 176 -8.24 -12.00 8.97
C MET A 176 -9.00 -13.35 8.96
N ARG A 177 -10.35 -13.31 8.87
CA ARG A 177 -11.17 -14.53 8.85
C ARG A 177 -10.85 -15.40 7.64
N ARG A 178 -10.63 -14.77 6.49
CA ARG A 178 -10.19 -15.47 5.29
C ARG A 178 -8.85 -16.18 5.53
N LEU A 179 -7.84 -15.49 6.04
CA LEU A 179 -6.53 -16.09 6.32
C LEU A 179 -6.64 -17.26 7.30
N GLN A 180 -7.43 -17.11 8.37
CA GLN A 180 -7.71 -18.19 9.32
C GLN A 180 -8.27 -19.42 8.58
N GLN A 181 -9.36 -19.25 7.84
CA GLN A 181 -10.01 -20.31 7.08
C GLN A 181 -9.03 -21.02 6.14
N GLN A 182 -8.20 -20.25 5.46
CA GLN A 182 -7.26 -20.77 4.48
C GLN A 182 -6.14 -21.60 5.08
N VAL A 183 -5.57 -21.14 6.18
CA VAL A 183 -4.54 -21.88 6.89
C VAL A 183 -5.13 -23.17 7.49
N THR A 184 -6.33 -23.12 8.06
CA THR A 184 -6.97 -24.31 8.65
C THR A 184 -7.43 -25.31 7.59
N GLU A 185 -8.07 -24.86 6.52
CA GLU A 185 -8.73 -25.77 5.56
C GLU A 185 -7.81 -26.25 4.44
N LYS A 186 -6.92 -25.37 3.93
CA LYS A 186 -6.04 -25.74 2.80
C LYS A 186 -4.70 -26.29 3.25
N LEU A 187 -4.13 -25.75 4.34
CA LEU A 187 -2.83 -26.21 4.86
C LEU A 187 -2.96 -27.25 5.98
N ASN A 188 -4.17 -27.43 6.55
CA ASN A 188 -4.41 -28.29 7.71
C ASN A 188 -3.48 -27.94 8.90
N ARG A 189 -3.35 -26.63 9.20
CA ARG A 189 -2.48 -26.09 10.25
C ARG A 189 -3.29 -25.38 11.34
N SER A 190 -2.74 -25.32 12.55
CA SER A 190 -3.34 -24.63 13.68
C SER A 190 -3.25 -23.12 13.51
N VAL A 191 -4.26 -22.39 14.00
CA VAL A 191 -4.29 -20.92 13.95
C VAL A 191 -4.60 -20.35 15.33
N VAL A 192 -3.80 -19.38 15.76
CA VAL A 192 -4.05 -18.55 16.93
C VAL A 192 -4.30 -17.11 16.46
N CYS A 193 -5.35 -16.49 16.96
CA CYS A 193 -5.76 -15.15 16.53
C CYS A 193 -5.39 -14.16 17.63
N VAL A 194 -4.66 -13.11 17.28
CA VAL A 194 -4.15 -12.13 18.24
C VAL A 194 -4.53 -10.72 17.80
N LEU A 195 -5.13 -9.96 18.71
CA LEU A 195 -5.48 -8.56 18.46
C LEU A 195 -4.39 -7.68 19.08
N LEU A 196 -3.75 -6.84 18.27
CA LEU A 196 -2.67 -5.96 18.71
C LEU A 196 -2.84 -4.57 18.13
N SER A 197 -2.70 -3.54 18.96
CA SER A 197 -2.59 -2.16 18.48
C SER A 197 -1.25 -1.94 17.79
N GLU A 198 -0.18 -2.45 18.40
CA GLU A 198 1.19 -2.30 17.93
C GLU A 198 1.91 -3.63 17.98
N VAL A 199 2.59 -3.96 16.88
CA VAL A 199 3.32 -5.21 16.68
C VAL A 199 4.81 -4.97 16.94
N PHE A 200 5.34 -5.59 17.98
CA PHE A 200 6.76 -5.51 18.36
C PHE A 200 7.35 -6.92 18.48
N PRO A 201 8.64 -7.11 18.16
CA PRO A 201 9.31 -8.40 18.32
C PRO A 201 9.10 -9.02 19.70
N SER A 202 9.36 -8.25 20.76
CA SER A 202 9.22 -8.70 22.15
C SER A 202 7.81 -9.14 22.53
N LYS A 203 6.76 -8.62 21.90
CA LYS A 203 5.38 -9.08 22.12
C LYS A 203 5.12 -10.42 21.43
N LEU A 204 5.64 -10.60 20.22
CA LEU A 204 5.44 -11.83 19.46
C LEU A 204 6.25 -13.00 20.05
N ASP A 205 7.41 -12.71 20.65
CA ASP A 205 8.25 -13.71 21.32
C ASP A 205 7.58 -14.37 22.53
N LEU A 206 6.55 -13.73 23.11
CA LEU A 206 5.75 -14.31 24.21
C LEU A 206 4.92 -15.51 23.78
N PHE A 207 4.70 -15.70 22.47
CA PHE A 207 3.95 -16.84 21.92
C PHE A 207 4.92 -17.90 21.41
N ALA A 208 5.46 -18.69 22.34
CA ALA A 208 6.44 -19.74 22.05
C ALA A 208 5.94 -20.75 21.00
N ASP A 209 4.65 -21.09 21.03
CA ASP A 209 4.05 -22.15 20.19
C ASP A 209 3.60 -21.70 18.80
N VAL A 210 3.74 -20.41 18.45
CA VAL A 210 3.42 -19.89 17.10
C VAL A 210 4.65 -20.00 16.22
N ASP A 211 4.62 -20.68 15.09
CA ASP A 211 5.81 -20.88 14.24
C ASP A 211 5.99 -19.77 13.19
N ALA A 212 4.89 -19.18 12.71
CA ALA A 212 4.88 -18.11 11.72
C ALA A 212 3.74 -17.12 11.98
N TRP A 213 3.95 -15.86 11.62
CA TRP A 213 2.98 -14.79 11.79
C TRP A 213 2.47 -14.29 10.45
N VAL A 214 1.18 -14.00 10.39
CA VAL A 214 0.56 -13.20 9.32
C VAL A 214 -0.10 -12.00 9.96
N GLN A 215 0.24 -10.79 9.50
CA GLN A 215 -0.29 -9.56 10.08
C GLN A 215 -1.14 -8.79 9.07
N THR A 216 -2.30 -8.30 9.53
CA THR A 216 -3.24 -7.50 8.72
C THR A 216 -3.16 -6.00 9.00
N SER A 217 -2.06 -5.55 9.63
CA SER A 217 -1.80 -4.14 10.00
C SER A 217 -1.05 -3.42 8.86
N CYS A 218 -0.11 -2.52 9.19
CA CYS A 218 0.77 -1.91 8.19
C CYS A 218 1.66 -2.96 7.47
N PRO A 219 1.57 -3.11 6.13
CA PRO A 219 2.40 -4.06 5.38
C PRO A 219 3.91 -3.87 5.53
N ARG A 220 4.35 -2.62 5.81
CA ARG A 220 5.77 -2.28 5.97
C ARG A 220 6.41 -2.90 7.22
N LEU A 221 5.62 -3.34 8.21
CA LEU A 221 6.12 -4.14 9.33
C LEU A 221 6.76 -5.46 8.87
N SER A 222 6.16 -6.10 7.87
CA SER A 222 6.71 -7.32 7.28
C SER A 222 7.85 -7.01 6.32
N ILE A 223 7.68 -6.01 5.45
CA ILE A 223 8.63 -5.70 4.37
C ILE A 223 9.95 -5.14 4.92
N ASP A 224 9.89 -4.15 5.81
CA ASP A 224 11.09 -3.46 6.30
C ASP A 224 11.64 -4.09 7.57
N TRP A 225 10.74 -4.46 8.48
CA TRP A 225 11.09 -4.88 9.84
C TRP A 225 11.05 -6.39 10.03
N GLY A 226 10.72 -7.17 8.98
CA GLY A 226 10.54 -8.61 9.07
C GLY A 226 11.72 -9.37 9.65
N LEU A 227 12.95 -8.87 9.44
CA LEU A 227 14.18 -9.47 9.99
C LEU A 227 14.41 -9.18 11.48
N ALA A 228 13.71 -8.20 12.06
CA ALA A 228 13.80 -7.90 13.49
C ALA A 228 12.99 -8.89 14.34
N PHE A 229 12.17 -9.73 13.71
CA PHE A 229 11.37 -10.75 14.39
C PHE A 229 12.10 -12.09 14.37
N SER A 230 12.02 -12.82 15.48
CA SER A 230 12.60 -14.17 15.64
C SER A 230 11.96 -15.21 14.70
N LYS A 231 10.70 -14.98 14.33
CA LYS A 231 9.86 -15.86 13.50
C LYS A 231 9.37 -15.11 12.26
N PRO A 232 9.11 -15.78 11.12
CA PRO A 232 8.70 -15.10 9.89
C PRO A 232 7.39 -14.33 10.11
N VAL A 233 7.39 -13.04 9.76
CA VAL A 233 6.20 -12.19 9.76
C VAL A 233 5.83 -11.83 8.33
N LEU A 234 4.67 -12.30 7.89
CA LEU A 234 4.16 -12.18 6.52
C LEU A 234 3.10 -11.10 6.41
N THR A 235 3.07 -10.45 5.24
CA THR A 235 1.90 -9.71 4.77
C THR A 235 0.78 -10.68 4.37
N PRO A 236 -0.47 -10.21 4.21
CA PRO A 236 -1.56 -11.06 3.73
C PRO A 236 -1.32 -11.61 2.32
N TYR A 237 -0.67 -10.84 1.45
CA TYR A 237 -0.28 -11.29 0.11
C TYR A 237 0.67 -12.50 0.18
N GLU A 238 1.72 -12.40 0.99
CA GLU A 238 2.70 -13.48 1.14
C GLU A 238 2.10 -14.72 1.79
N ALA A 239 1.18 -14.56 2.73
CA ALA A 239 0.41 -15.67 3.28
C ALA A 239 -0.47 -16.34 2.21
N SER A 240 -1.08 -15.57 1.30
CA SER A 240 -1.78 -16.13 0.14
C SER A 240 -0.85 -16.86 -0.83
N VAL A 241 0.44 -16.51 -0.90
CA VAL A 241 1.46 -17.30 -1.62
C VAL A 241 1.73 -18.61 -0.88
N VAL A 242 1.92 -18.58 0.44
CA VAL A 242 2.13 -19.80 1.26
C VAL A 242 0.98 -20.79 1.12
N VAL A 243 -0.27 -20.30 1.14
CA VAL A 243 -1.46 -21.15 1.00
C VAL A 243 -1.70 -21.61 -0.46
N GLY A 244 -0.99 -21.02 -1.43
CA GLY A 244 -1.10 -21.39 -2.84
C GLY A 244 -2.32 -20.80 -3.57
N ASP A 245 -2.88 -19.69 -3.09
CA ASP A 245 -3.94 -18.98 -3.83
C ASP A 245 -3.41 -18.17 -5.00
N VAL A 246 -2.17 -17.68 -4.87
CA VAL A 246 -1.51 -16.84 -5.84
C VAL A 246 -0.05 -17.23 -5.93
N GLN A 247 0.50 -17.18 -7.14
CA GLN A 247 1.93 -17.33 -7.32
C GLN A 247 2.67 -16.06 -6.89
N TRP A 248 3.94 -16.20 -6.54
CA TRP A 248 4.79 -15.04 -6.32
C TRP A 248 4.80 -14.12 -7.56
N GLN A 249 4.45 -12.86 -7.35
CA GLN A 249 4.46 -11.80 -8.34
C GLN A 249 5.87 -11.22 -8.48
N GLU A 250 6.35 -11.10 -9.71
CA GLU A 250 7.64 -10.46 -10.01
C GLU A 250 7.67 -9.00 -9.52
N ARG A 251 6.61 -8.24 -9.81
CA ARG A 251 6.37 -6.93 -9.19
C ARG A 251 5.65 -7.13 -7.87
N TYR A 252 6.35 -6.90 -6.76
CA TYR A 252 5.78 -7.05 -5.43
C TYR A 252 4.56 -6.11 -5.26
N PRO A 253 3.38 -6.64 -4.88
CA PRO A 253 2.17 -5.82 -4.77
C PRO A 253 2.27 -4.78 -3.65
N MET A 254 2.13 -3.51 -4.01
CA MET A 254 1.94 -2.39 -3.09
C MET A 254 0.53 -1.82 -3.30
N ASP A 255 -0.49 -2.63 -3.03
CA ASP A 255 -1.90 -2.35 -3.38
C ASP A 255 -2.86 -2.51 -2.19
N PHE A 256 -2.35 -2.42 -0.95
CA PHE A 256 -3.10 -2.80 0.24
C PHE A 256 -4.44 -2.08 0.39
N TYR A 257 -4.51 -0.77 0.15
CA TYR A 257 -5.77 -0.02 0.17
C TYR A 257 -6.38 0.20 -1.22
N ALA A 258 -5.83 -0.40 -2.27
CA ALA A 258 -6.31 -0.19 -3.63
C ALA A 258 -7.72 -0.78 -3.82
N LYS A 259 -8.61 0.00 -4.45
CA LYS A 259 -9.92 -0.48 -4.90
C LYS A 259 -9.79 -1.57 -5.97
N GLU A 260 -8.79 -1.45 -6.82
CA GLU A 260 -8.44 -2.40 -7.89
C GLU A 260 -7.21 -3.22 -7.47
N SER A 261 -7.29 -3.82 -6.28
CA SER A 261 -6.24 -4.69 -5.75
C SER A 261 -6.28 -6.07 -6.39
N LEU A 262 -5.11 -6.70 -6.43
CA LEU A 262 -4.83 -7.95 -7.16
C LEU A 262 -5.54 -9.17 -6.58
N GLY A 263 -6.00 -9.12 -5.34
CA GLY A 263 -6.72 -10.26 -4.77
C GLY A 263 -7.31 -10.03 -3.38
N PRO A 264 -8.00 -11.05 -2.86
CA PRO A 264 -8.79 -10.96 -1.63
C PRO A 264 -7.95 -10.89 -0.34
N TRP A 265 -6.64 -10.70 -0.45
CA TRP A 265 -5.74 -10.43 0.68
C TRP A 265 -5.70 -8.95 1.08
N THR A 266 -6.35 -8.06 0.32
CA THR A 266 -6.39 -6.63 0.62
C THR A 266 -7.75 -6.21 1.21
N PRO A 267 -7.79 -5.18 2.08
CA PRO A 267 -9.01 -4.65 2.66
C PRO A 267 -10.12 -4.23 1.69
N ASN A 268 -9.76 -3.68 0.53
CA ASN A 268 -10.70 -3.05 -0.41
C ASN A 268 -11.03 -3.91 -1.63
N HIS A 269 -10.53 -5.14 -1.69
CA HIS A 269 -10.80 -6.05 -2.80
C HIS A 269 -12.31 -6.32 -2.93
N LYS A 270 -12.81 -6.18 -4.16
CA LYS A 270 -14.17 -6.60 -4.52
C LYS A 270 -14.04 -7.74 -5.52
N PRO A 271 -14.69 -8.90 -5.27
CA PRO A 271 -14.73 -9.97 -6.25
C PRO A 271 -15.27 -9.44 -7.57
N ASN A 272 -14.66 -9.83 -8.70
CA ASN A 272 -15.20 -9.52 -10.02
C ASN A 272 -16.67 -9.93 -10.06
N SER A 273 -17.53 -9.04 -10.54
CA SER A 273 -19.00 -9.19 -10.49
C SER A 273 -19.57 -10.38 -11.29
N ALA A 274 -18.71 -11.24 -11.87
CA ALA A 274 -19.09 -12.47 -12.53
C ALA A 274 -19.70 -13.54 -11.59
N SER A 275 -19.58 -13.37 -10.26
CA SER A 275 -20.16 -14.28 -9.26
C SER A 275 -21.30 -13.68 -8.44
N LYS A 276 -21.90 -12.56 -8.86
CA LYS A 276 -23.12 -12.08 -8.20
C LYS A 276 -24.29 -12.95 -8.68
N PRO A 277 -25.04 -13.63 -7.79
CA PRO A 277 -26.31 -14.20 -8.18
C PRO A 277 -27.17 -13.08 -8.79
N PRO A 278 -27.97 -13.36 -9.84
CA PRO A 278 -28.78 -12.33 -10.48
C PRO A 278 -29.58 -11.60 -9.41
N LYS A 279 -29.53 -10.25 -9.44
CA LYS A 279 -30.38 -9.43 -8.58
C LYS A 279 -31.80 -9.97 -8.72
N LYS A 280 -32.40 -10.41 -7.61
CA LYS A 280 -33.82 -10.78 -7.60
C LYS A 280 -34.58 -9.57 -8.14
N ASN A 281 -35.24 -9.72 -9.28
CA ASN A 281 -36.16 -8.72 -9.77
C ASN A 281 -37.23 -8.52 -8.70
N CYS A 282 -37.41 -7.27 -8.30
CA CYS A 282 -38.46 -6.84 -7.40
C CYS A 282 -39.79 -6.90 -8.19
N GLN A 283 -40.35 -8.09 -8.37
CA GLN A 283 -41.69 -8.27 -8.94
C GLN A 283 -42.73 -8.64 -7.88
N ASP A 284 -42.33 -8.98 -6.65
CA ASP A 284 -43.24 -9.41 -5.58
C ASP A 284 -43.23 -8.54 -4.31
N CYS A 285 -42.61 -7.35 -4.33
CA CYS A 285 -42.76 -6.43 -3.20
C CYS A 285 -44.08 -5.68 -3.32
N GLN A 286 -45.11 -6.17 -2.63
CA GLN A 286 -46.30 -5.39 -2.30
C GLN A 286 -45.91 -4.27 -1.31
N CYS A 287 -45.36 -3.17 -1.84
CA CYS A 287 -45.28 -1.91 -1.11
C CYS A 287 -46.70 -1.34 -1.02
N VAL A 288 -47.36 -1.53 0.12
CA VAL A 288 -48.65 -0.89 0.44
C VAL A 288 -48.40 0.62 0.57
N LYS A 289 -49.20 1.40 -0.16
CA LYS A 289 -49.21 2.87 -0.11
C LYS A 289 -49.80 3.39 1.19
#